data_AF-A0A1H8N5A6-F1
#
_entry.id   AF-A0A1H8N5A6-F1
#
_cell.length_a   1.000
_cell.length_b   1.000
_cell.length_c   1.000
_cell.angle_alpha   90.00
_cell.angle_beta   90.00
_cell.angle_gamma   90.00
#
_symmetry.space_group_name_H-M   'P 1'
#
loop_
_entity.id
_entity.type
_entity.pdbx_description
1 polymer ?
#
loop_
_entity_poly.entity_id
_entity_poly.type
_entity_poly.pdbx_seq_one_letter_code
_entity_poly.pdbx_strand_id
1 'polypeptide(L)'
;MTTFRSLSDDHPDLAHSPLLRAAVLTLQYTQEHGAIGLTKTKAFKRVFVHWAVEHFDWPGSSTEEMFRYNKVINEYEFPPLEVLHYLLITLRLGRHFKGEFRLTKRGAELAQAPGKLFAELVPFFVLQIDHASYARFEDRPFGKWDVWMNVINVEANLGTTERALFAAFYGEDYDWDNAGWREIAAFSSCVLRPLEWAGLLVQTREERGTKHVHHVFKTPLWRSALKLDTDDMLRPVSVQ
;
A
#
# COMPACT_ATOMS: atom_id res chain seq x y z
N MET A 1 19.59 5.98 8.42
CA MET A 1 18.29 5.74 9.06
C MET A 1 17.18 6.30 8.19
N THR A 2 16.26 5.46 7.73
CA THR A 2 15.09 5.89 6.95
C THR A 2 14.15 6.75 7.80
N THR A 3 13.80 7.94 7.31
CA THR A 3 12.85 8.84 7.97
C THR A 3 11.73 9.24 7.03
N PHE A 4 10.49 9.20 7.51
CA PHE A 4 9.34 9.78 6.82
C PHE A 4 9.21 11.27 7.16
N ARG A 5 9.13 12.12 6.13
CA ARG A 5 8.94 13.56 6.23
C ARG A 5 7.44 13.87 6.33
N SER A 6 7.11 14.92 7.08
CA SER A 6 5.76 15.49 7.03
C SER A 6 5.59 16.29 5.74
N LEU A 7 4.45 16.10 5.08
CA LEU A 7 4.05 16.83 3.88
C LEU A 7 2.89 17.77 4.24
N SER A 8 2.77 18.89 3.52
CA SER A 8 1.60 19.77 3.65
C SER A 8 0.34 19.07 3.12
N ASP A 9 -0.83 19.49 3.60
CA ASP A 9 -2.10 18.88 3.20
C ASP A 9 -2.42 19.05 1.71
N ASP A 10 -1.84 20.05 1.06
CA ASP A 10 -1.98 20.35 -0.37
C ASP A 10 -0.83 19.80 -1.23
N HIS A 11 0.10 19.03 -0.64
CA HIS A 11 1.26 18.52 -1.37
C HIS A 11 0.80 17.56 -2.50
N PRO A 12 1.12 17.84 -3.77
CA PRO A 12 0.57 17.10 -4.91
C PRO A 12 0.91 15.62 -4.88
N ASP A 13 2.10 15.26 -4.42
CA ASP A 13 2.56 13.87 -4.39
C ASP A 13 1.74 12.96 -3.46
N LEU A 14 0.97 13.52 -2.52
CA LEU A 14 0.05 12.72 -1.68
C LEU A 14 -0.97 11.94 -2.53
N ALA A 15 -1.31 12.45 -3.72
CA ALA A 15 -2.21 11.79 -4.66
C ALA A 15 -1.70 10.42 -5.13
N HIS A 16 -0.39 10.15 -5.04
CA HIS A 16 0.18 8.87 -5.41
C HIS A 16 -0.12 7.74 -4.44
N SER A 17 -0.67 8.00 -3.24
CA SER A 17 -0.93 6.99 -2.21
C SER A 17 -2.36 6.45 -2.27
N PRO A 18 -2.57 5.20 -2.76
CA PRO A 18 -3.89 4.55 -2.72
C PRO A 18 -4.42 4.41 -1.29
N LEU A 19 -3.55 4.03 -0.35
CA LEU A 19 -3.94 3.84 1.04
C LEU A 19 -4.42 5.15 1.68
N LEU A 20 -3.71 6.27 1.44
CA LEU A 20 -4.16 7.58 1.93
C LEU A 20 -5.50 7.96 1.30
N ARG A 21 -5.63 7.84 -0.02
CA ARG A 21 -6.88 8.16 -0.73
C ARG A 21 -8.05 7.37 -0.15
N ALA A 22 -7.90 6.05 -0.02
CA ALA A 22 -8.93 5.17 0.54
C ALA A 22 -9.29 5.53 1.99
N ALA A 23 -8.30 5.89 2.81
CA ALA A 23 -8.52 6.35 4.18
C ALA A 23 -9.31 7.67 4.21
N VAL A 24 -8.91 8.68 3.43
CA VAL A 24 -9.62 9.97 3.32
C VAL A 24 -11.07 9.72 2.89
N LEU A 25 -11.28 8.96 1.82
CA LEU A 25 -12.60 8.61 1.30
C LEU A 25 -13.47 7.91 2.34
N THR A 26 -12.93 6.93 3.07
CA THR A 26 -13.67 6.21 4.12
C THR A 26 -14.08 7.13 5.27
N LEU A 27 -13.15 7.99 5.71
CA LEU A 27 -13.42 8.93 6.80
C LEU A 27 -14.46 9.96 6.37
N GLN A 28 -14.33 10.56 5.18
CA GLN A 28 -15.28 11.53 4.62
C GLN A 28 -16.65 10.92 4.39
N TYR A 29 -16.73 9.70 3.82
CA TYR A 29 -17.99 8.96 3.69
C TYR A 29 -18.71 8.84 5.03
N THR A 30 -17.97 8.53 6.10
CA THR A 30 -18.55 8.39 7.44
C THR A 30 -19.00 9.74 8.02
N GLN A 31 -18.38 10.85 7.63
CA GLN A 31 -18.83 12.21 7.99
C GLN A 31 -20.13 12.59 7.28
N GLU A 32 -20.23 12.26 5.99
CA GLU A 32 -21.33 12.68 5.11
C GLU A 32 -22.58 11.79 5.27
N HIS A 33 -22.39 10.48 5.36
CA HIS A 33 -23.47 9.49 5.36
C HIS A 33 -23.74 8.88 6.74
N GLY A 34 -22.94 9.24 7.75
CA GLY A 34 -23.02 8.69 9.10
C GLY A 34 -22.31 7.34 9.24
N ALA A 35 -22.64 6.62 10.31
CA ALA A 35 -21.93 5.41 10.70
C ALA A 35 -22.04 4.28 9.65
N ILE A 36 -20.95 3.57 9.40
CA ILE A 36 -20.94 2.44 8.44
C ILE A 36 -21.38 1.17 9.18
N GLY A 37 -22.40 0.48 8.66
CA GLY A 37 -22.86 -0.76 9.28
C GLY A 37 -21.84 -1.90 9.21
N LEU A 38 -21.75 -2.69 10.30
CA LEU A 38 -20.88 -3.86 10.40
C LEU A 38 -21.68 -5.17 10.47
N THR A 39 -21.05 -6.26 10.05
CA THR A 39 -21.55 -7.62 10.25
C THR A 39 -21.35 -8.06 11.71
N LYS A 40 -21.85 -9.26 12.06
CA LYS A 40 -21.61 -9.86 13.39
C LYS A 40 -20.12 -10.12 13.66
N THR A 41 -19.35 -10.40 12.61
CA THR A 41 -17.89 -10.57 12.69
C THR A 41 -17.13 -9.25 12.62
N LYS A 42 -17.84 -8.11 12.73
CA LYS A 42 -17.29 -6.74 12.68
C LYS A 42 -16.70 -6.36 11.33
N ALA A 43 -17.01 -7.10 10.27
CA ALA A 43 -16.64 -6.71 8.92
C ALA A 43 -17.54 -5.59 8.39
N PHE A 44 -17.06 -4.74 7.48
CA PHE A 44 -17.92 -3.78 6.78
C PHE A 44 -19.02 -4.50 5.99
N LYS A 45 -20.25 -3.99 6.07
CA LYS A 45 -21.36 -4.54 5.27
C LYS A 45 -21.14 -4.27 3.79
N ARG A 46 -21.59 -5.22 2.96
CA ARG A 46 -21.47 -5.20 1.49
C ARG A 46 -21.81 -3.87 0.81
N VAL A 47 -22.77 -3.11 1.34
CA VAL A 47 -23.16 -1.80 0.77
C VAL A 47 -21.96 -0.84 0.76
N PHE A 48 -21.22 -0.78 1.86
CA PHE A 48 -20.01 0.03 1.91
C PHE A 48 -18.85 -0.62 1.15
N VAL A 49 -18.74 -1.95 1.16
CA VAL A 49 -17.69 -2.65 0.40
C VAL A 49 -17.82 -2.36 -1.10
N HIS A 50 -19.03 -2.38 -1.66
CA HIS A 50 -19.25 -2.09 -3.07
C HIS A 50 -18.90 -0.63 -3.39
N TRP A 51 -19.33 0.29 -2.54
CA TRP A 51 -18.92 1.70 -2.64
C TRP A 51 -17.39 1.85 -2.61
N ALA A 52 -16.69 1.17 -1.69
CA ALA A 52 -15.24 1.23 -1.58
C ALA A 52 -14.55 0.70 -2.84
N VAL A 53 -15.00 -0.44 -3.39
CA VAL A 53 -14.48 -0.99 -4.65
C VAL A 53 -14.63 0.00 -5.80
N GLU A 54 -15.76 0.70 -5.88
CA GLU A 54 -16.04 1.68 -6.93
C GLU A 54 -15.20 2.97 -6.80
N HIS A 55 -14.84 3.39 -5.59
CA HIS A 55 -14.28 4.73 -5.34
C HIS A 55 -12.79 4.73 -4.97
N PHE A 56 -12.23 3.61 -4.50
CA PHE A 56 -10.83 3.59 -4.05
C PHE A 56 -9.82 3.66 -5.19
N ASP A 57 -10.19 3.21 -6.40
CA ASP A 57 -9.29 3.10 -7.55
C ASP A 57 -8.01 2.34 -7.17
N TRP A 58 -8.18 1.10 -6.71
CA TRP A 58 -7.08 0.35 -6.09
C TRP A 58 -6.18 -0.34 -7.13
N PRO A 59 -4.84 -0.26 -7.01
CA PRO A 59 -3.93 -0.94 -7.95
C PRO A 59 -4.20 -2.44 -8.06
N GLY A 60 -4.42 -2.92 -9.29
CA GLY A 60 -4.68 -4.33 -9.58
C GLY A 60 -6.04 -4.85 -9.11
N SER A 61 -6.99 -3.97 -8.82
CA SER A 61 -8.35 -4.36 -8.40
C SER A 61 -9.38 -3.38 -8.94
N SER A 62 -9.49 -3.28 -10.27
CA SER A 62 -10.52 -2.44 -10.89
C SER A 62 -11.93 -2.95 -10.55
N THR A 63 -12.92 -2.06 -10.51
CA THR A 63 -14.33 -2.43 -10.30
C THR A 63 -14.78 -3.53 -11.26
N GLU A 64 -14.42 -3.42 -12.53
CA GLU A 64 -14.78 -4.42 -13.55
C GLU A 64 -14.18 -5.79 -13.25
N GLU A 65 -12.89 -5.85 -12.89
CA GLU A 65 -12.23 -7.11 -12.53
C GLU A 65 -12.84 -7.74 -11.28
N MET A 66 -13.09 -6.92 -10.26
CA MET A 66 -13.62 -7.37 -8.98
C MET A 66 -15.04 -7.93 -9.10
N PHE A 67 -15.89 -7.33 -9.94
CA PHE A 67 -17.27 -7.78 -10.16
C PHE A 67 -17.44 -8.76 -11.34
N ARG A 68 -16.35 -9.13 -12.05
CA ARG A 68 -16.40 -9.99 -13.25
C ARG A 68 -17.12 -11.32 -13.02
N TYR A 69 -16.84 -11.98 -11.90
CA TYR A 69 -17.39 -13.30 -11.57
C TYR A 69 -18.36 -13.27 -10.39
N ASN A 70 -18.25 -12.28 -9.50
CA ASN A 70 -19.05 -12.18 -8.29
C ASN A 70 -19.82 -10.86 -8.28
N LYS A 71 -21.15 -10.94 -8.26
CA LYS A 71 -22.03 -9.75 -8.13
C LYS A 71 -22.03 -9.15 -6.73
N VAL A 72 -21.53 -9.89 -5.74
CA VAL A 72 -21.51 -9.48 -4.34
C VAL A 72 -20.12 -9.77 -3.79
N ILE A 73 -19.45 -8.70 -3.38
CA ILE A 73 -18.15 -8.73 -2.72
C ILE A 73 -18.32 -8.37 -1.24
N ASN A 74 -17.67 -9.13 -0.37
CA ASN A 74 -17.54 -8.85 1.06
C ASN A 74 -16.13 -8.34 1.39
N GLU A 75 -15.92 -7.82 2.61
CA GLU A 75 -14.64 -7.19 2.98
C GLU A 75 -13.42 -8.12 2.82
N TYR A 76 -13.53 -9.39 3.21
CA TYR A 76 -12.45 -10.39 3.04
C TYR A 76 -12.12 -10.70 1.57
N GLU A 77 -13.02 -10.36 0.64
CA GLU A 77 -12.81 -10.49 -0.80
C GLU A 77 -12.19 -9.21 -1.39
N PHE A 78 -12.07 -8.14 -0.59
CA PHE A 78 -11.37 -6.91 -0.94
C PHE A 78 -10.30 -6.59 0.14
N PRO A 79 -9.16 -7.31 0.15
CA PRO A 79 -8.10 -7.16 1.16
C PRO A 79 -7.63 -5.73 1.44
N PRO A 80 -7.56 -4.81 0.45
CA PRO A 80 -7.25 -3.40 0.71
C PRO A 80 -8.14 -2.76 1.77
N LEU A 81 -9.45 -3.04 1.72
CA LEU A 81 -10.41 -2.50 2.67
C LEU A 81 -10.27 -3.15 4.05
N GLU A 82 -10.02 -4.46 4.10
CA GLU A 82 -9.78 -5.17 5.37
C GLU A 82 -8.57 -4.58 6.11
N VAL A 83 -7.45 -4.38 5.40
CA VAL A 83 -6.24 -3.77 5.96
C VAL A 83 -6.51 -2.32 6.38
N LEU A 84 -7.20 -1.53 5.54
CA LEU A 84 -7.56 -0.16 5.90
C LEU A 84 -8.44 -0.12 7.16
N HIS A 85 -9.44 -0.99 7.26
CA HIS A 85 -10.30 -1.07 8.43
C HIS A 85 -9.50 -1.34 9.70
N TYR A 86 -8.60 -2.31 9.66
CA TYR A 86 -7.68 -2.60 10.75
C TYR A 86 -6.84 -1.37 11.15
N LEU A 87 -6.27 -0.66 10.18
CA LEU A 87 -5.47 0.55 10.41
C LEU A 87 -6.30 1.66 11.07
N LEU A 88 -7.50 1.94 10.57
CA LEU A 88 -8.38 2.98 11.10
C LEU A 88 -8.79 2.72 12.56
N ILE A 89 -9.01 1.46 12.93
CA ILE A 89 -9.30 1.07 14.32
C ILE A 89 -8.04 1.18 15.19
N THR A 90 -6.92 0.66 14.71
CA THR A 90 -5.65 0.63 15.46
C THR A 90 -5.13 2.03 15.76
N LEU A 91 -5.21 2.94 14.79
CA LEU A 91 -4.87 4.36 14.92
C LEU A 91 -5.99 5.17 15.61
N ARG A 92 -7.07 4.54 16.06
CA ARG A 92 -8.21 5.17 16.75
C ARG A 92 -8.85 6.30 15.95
N LEU A 93 -8.87 6.18 14.63
CA LEU A 93 -9.55 7.10 13.71
C LEU A 93 -11.02 6.75 13.58
N GLY A 94 -11.33 5.46 13.70
CA GLY A 94 -12.68 4.95 13.91
C GLY A 94 -12.76 4.06 15.13
N ARG A 95 -13.98 3.63 15.44
CA ARG A 95 -14.27 2.63 16.47
C ARG A 95 -15.48 1.80 16.10
N HIS A 96 -15.48 0.55 16.55
CA HIS A 96 -16.68 -0.29 16.53
C HIS A 96 -17.59 0.10 17.69
N PHE A 97 -18.85 0.41 17.39
CA PHE A 97 -19.87 0.72 18.39
C PHE A 97 -21.24 0.22 17.93
N LYS A 98 -21.87 -0.64 18.74
CA LYS A 98 -23.22 -1.18 18.49
C LYS A 98 -23.45 -1.71 17.07
N GLY A 99 -22.47 -2.44 16.51
CA GLY A 99 -22.57 -3.03 15.17
C GLY A 99 -22.33 -2.03 14.03
N GLU A 100 -21.71 -0.89 14.32
CA GLU A 100 -21.34 0.13 13.35
C GLU A 100 -19.88 0.56 13.54
N PHE A 101 -19.26 1.00 12.46
CA PHE A 101 -18.03 1.77 12.48
C PHE A 101 -18.41 3.26 12.58
N ARG A 102 -17.86 3.94 13.59
CA ARG A 102 -18.08 5.36 13.84
C ARG A 102 -16.75 6.08 13.90
N LEU A 103 -16.72 7.29 13.36
CA LEU A 103 -15.57 8.18 13.52
C LEU A 103 -15.34 8.52 14.98
N THR A 104 -14.06 8.65 15.32
CA THR A 104 -13.65 9.39 16.51
C THR A 104 -13.52 10.87 16.16
N LYS A 105 -13.42 11.75 17.17
CA LYS A 105 -13.14 13.17 16.95
C LYS A 105 -11.86 13.37 16.14
N ARG A 106 -10.81 12.58 16.46
CA ARG A 106 -9.54 12.58 15.75
C ARG A 106 -9.67 12.13 14.30
N GLY A 107 -10.44 11.06 14.04
CA GLY A 107 -10.69 10.62 12.66
C GLY A 107 -11.41 11.68 11.83
N ALA A 108 -12.37 12.40 12.43
CA ALA A 108 -13.08 13.49 11.76
C ALA A 108 -12.15 14.68 11.45
N GLU A 109 -11.21 15.02 12.33
CA GLU A 109 -10.21 16.06 12.10
C GLU A 109 -9.23 15.66 10.99
N LEU A 110 -8.72 14.43 11.01
CA LEU A 110 -7.75 13.95 10.02
C LEU A 110 -8.36 13.68 8.63
N ALA A 111 -9.68 13.49 8.54
CA ALA A 111 -10.41 13.41 7.26
C ALA A 111 -10.24 14.67 6.39
N GLN A 112 -9.89 15.79 7.02
CA GLN A 112 -9.72 17.11 6.40
C GLN A 112 -8.24 17.56 6.37
N ALA A 113 -7.31 16.68 6.76
CA ALA A 113 -5.88 16.97 6.84
C ALA A 113 -5.06 15.80 6.27
N PRO A 114 -5.07 15.59 4.94
CA PRO A 114 -4.45 14.43 4.30
C PRO A 114 -2.94 14.33 4.53
N GLY A 115 -2.20 15.43 4.66
CA GLY A 115 -0.77 15.42 4.99
C GLY A 115 -0.51 14.92 6.41
N LYS A 116 -1.35 15.34 7.37
CA LYS A 116 -1.30 14.80 8.74
C LYS A 116 -1.72 13.33 8.80
N LEU A 117 -2.79 12.96 8.09
CA LEU A 117 -3.24 11.58 8.01
C LEU A 117 -2.15 10.69 7.41
N PHE A 118 -1.49 11.13 6.33
CA PHE A 118 -0.37 10.44 5.71
C PHE A 118 0.77 10.21 6.70
N ALA A 119 1.18 11.25 7.43
CA ALA A 119 2.29 11.21 8.37
C ALA A 119 2.08 10.20 9.53
N GLU A 120 0.84 9.82 9.82
CA GLU A 120 0.53 8.79 10.81
C GLU A 120 0.28 7.42 10.16
N LEU A 121 -0.56 7.40 9.12
CA LEU A 121 -1.08 6.18 8.53
C LEU A 121 -0.01 5.41 7.77
N VAL A 122 0.73 6.08 6.90
CA VAL A 122 1.67 5.41 5.98
C VAL A 122 2.91 4.88 6.71
N PRO A 123 3.57 5.64 7.60
CA PRO A 123 4.68 5.09 8.39
C PRO A 123 4.24 3.93 9.28
N PHE A 124 3.05 4.00 9.89
CA PHE A 124 2.53 2.90 10.69
C PHE A 124 2.29 1.66 9.83
N PHE A 125 1.60 1.82 8.71
CA PHE A 125 1.33 0.73 7.77
C PHE A 125 2.61 0.08 7.27
N VAL A 126 3.57 0.86 6.79
CA VAL A 126 4.80 0.31 6.21
C VAL A 126 5.67 -0.32 7.30
N LEU A 127 5.96 0.40 8.39
CA LEU A 127 7.03 0.02 9.32
C LEU A 127 6.57 -0.83 10.51
N GLN A 128 5.29 -0.78 10.90
CA GLN A 128 4.80 -1.41 12.14
C GLN A 128 3.91 -2.64 11.89
N ILE A 129 3.39 -2.81 10.67
CA ILE A 129 2.60 -3.98 10.31
C ILE A 129 3.53 -5.14 9.96
N ASP A 130 3.22 -6.33 10.51
CA ASP A 130 3.80 -7.59 10.03
C ASP A 130 3.13 -7.96 8.71
N HIS A 131 3.70 -7.54 7.58
CA HIS A 131 3.16 -7.83 6.25
C HIS A 131 3.18 -9.32 5.89
N ALA A 132 3.89 -10.15 6.66
CA ALA A 132 3.85 -11.60 6.51
C ALA A 132 2.65 -12.24 7.23
N SER A 133 1.89 -11.51 8.05
CA SER A 133 0.73 -12.09 8.77
C SER A 133 -0.38 -12.58 7.84
N TYR A 134 -0.42 -12.06 6.62
CA TYR A 134 -1.35 -12.45 5.55
C TYR A 134 -0.68 -13.30 4.46
N ALA A 135 0.59 -13.70 4.64
CA ALA A 135 1.28 -14.52 3.66
C ALA A 135 0.63 -15.90 3.58
N ARG A 136 0.44 -16.39 2.34
CA ARG A 136 -0.07 -17.75 2.09
C ARG A 136 0.93 -18.84 2.47
N PHE A 137 2.21 -18.47 2.59
CA PHE A 137 3.31 -19.35 2.93
C PHE A 137 3.97 -18.86 4.22
N GLU A 138 4.63 -19.75 4.96
CA GLU A 138 5.43 -19.38 6.15
C GLU A 138 6.70 -18.59 5.78
N ASP A 139 6.98 -18.47 4.48
CA ASP A 139 8.13 -17.75 3.92
C ASP A 139 8.05 -16.26 4.22
N ARG A 140 9.13 -15.72 4.79
CA ARG A 140 9.29 -14.29 5.09
C ARG A 140 10.55 -13.79 4.38
N PRO A 141 10.50 -12.65 3.66
CA PRO A 141 11.72 -12.09 3.11
C PRO A 141 12.66 -11.71 4.26
N PHE A 142 13.92 -12.10 4.14
CA PHE A 142 14.93 -11.75 5.13
C PHE A 142 15.36 -10.29 4.93
N GLY A 143 15.16 -9.44 5.93
CA GLY A 143 15.62 -8.06 5.83
C GLY A 143 14.94 -7.12 6.80
N LYS A 144 15.28 -5.84 6.65
CA LYS A 144 14.71 -4.74 7.43
C LYS A 144 14.36 -3.60 6.48
N TRP A 145 13.37 -2.80 6.88
CA TRP A 145 12.90 -1.67 6.08
C TRP A 145 13.98 -0.65 5.73
N ASP A 146 14.93 -0.41 6.62
CA ASP A 146 16.05 0.49 6.35
C ASP A 146 16.93 -0.03 5.20
N VAL A 147 17.21 -1.33 5.16
CA VAL A 147 17.97 -1.97 4.08
C VAL A 147 17.16 -1.96 2.79
N TRP A 148 15.90 -2.42 2.84
CA TRP A 148 15.06 -2.50 1.64
C TRP A 148 14.89 -1.14 0.98
N MET A 149 14.57 -0.09 1.75
CA MET A 149 14.36 1.24 1.17
C MET A 149 15.65 1.84 0.61
N ASN A 150 16.79 1.70 1.30
CA ASN A 150 18.06 2.26 0.81
C ASN A 150 18.54 1.59 -0.48
N VAL A 151 18.39 0.27 -0.61
CA VAL A 151 18.75 -0.47 -1.84
C VAL A 151 17.77 -0.14 -2.96
N ILE A 152 16.46 -0.18 -2.72
CA ILE A 152 15.44 0.22 -3.72
C ILE A 152 15.70 1.63 -4.24
N ASN A 153 16.14 2.55 -3.37
CA ASN A 153 16.44 3.92 -3.78
C ASN A 153 17.47 3.97 -4.92
N VAL A 154 18.50 3.12 -4.85
CA VAL A 154 19.59 3.05 -5.84
C VAL A 154 19.14 2.21 -7.04
N GLU A 155 18.71 0.98 -6.80
CA GLU A 155 18.42 -0.01 -7.84
C GLU A 155 17.22 0.38 -8.73
N ALA A 156 16.21 1.06 -8.16
CA ALA A 156 15.04 1.51 -8.91
C ALA A 156 15.15 2.98 -9.37
N ASN A 157 16.35 3.57 -9.40
CA ASN A 157 16.50 5.00 -9.75
C ASN A 157 15.98 5.35 -11.15
N LEU A 158 16.16 4.44 -12.13
CA LEU A 158 15.65 4.57 -13.50
C LEU A 158 14.53 3.56 -13.80
N GLY A 159 13.95 2.97 -12.76
CA GLY A 159 13.12 1.78 -12.86
C GLY A 159 13.96 0.48 -12.89
N THR A 160 13.33 -0.60 -12.46
CA THR A 160 13.92 -1.95 -12.44
C THR A 160 12.82 -2.98 -12.63
N THR A 161 13.17 -4.27 -12.62
CA THR A 161 12.18 -5.35 -12.56
C THR A 161 12.16 -5.95 -11.16
N GLU A 162 11.03 -6.51 -10.74
CA GLU A 162 10.91 -7.25 -9.47
C GLU A 162 12.01 -8.30 -9.34
N ARG A 163 12.30 -9.04 -10.42
CA ARG A 163 13.34 -10.07 -10.44
C ARG A 163 14.74 -9.48 -10.27
N ALA A 164 15.08 -8.43 -11.00
CA ALA A 164 16.40 -7.78 -10.87
C ALA A 164 16.59 -7.17 -9.47
N LEU A 165 15.53 -6.56 -8.93
CA LEU A 165 15.54 -6.01 -7.58
C LEU A 165 15.66 -7.11 -6.52
N PHE A 166 14.96 -8.23 -6.67
CA PHE A 166 15.11 -9.39 -5.80
C PHE A 166 16.55 -9.92 -5.82
N ALA A 167 17.13 -10.05 -7.02
CA ALA A 167 18.51 -10.51 -7.17
C ALA A 167 19.54 -9.58 -6.50
N ALA A 168 19.31 -8.27 -6.52
CA ALA A 168 20.15 -7.31 -5.81
C ALA A 168 20.13 -7.50 -4.28
N PHE A 169 19.05 -8.07 -3.71
CA PHE A 169 18.96 -8.37 -2.28
C PHE A 169 19.49 -9.78 -1.93
N TYR A 170 19.16 -10.78 -2.73
CA TYR A 170 19.24 -12.19 -2.33
C TYR A 170 20.08 -13.06 -3.27
N GLY A 171 20.61 -12.50 -4.37
CA GLY A 171 21.40 -13.20 -5.37
C GLY A 171 20.60 -13.69 -6.58
N GLU A 172 21.31 -14.03 -7.65
CA GLU A 172 20.74 -14.38 -8.97
C GLU A 172 20.23 -15.83 -9.06
N ASP A 173 20.51 -16.67 -8.06
CA ASP A 173 20.18 -18.10 -8.08
C ASP A 173 18.67 -18.40 -7.96
N TYR A 174 17.87 -17.40 -7.61
CA TYR A 174 16.42 -17.50 -7.44
C TYR A 174 15.68 -17.11 -8.72
N ASP A 175 14.81 -18.00 -9.23
CA ASP A 175 13.97 -17.74 -10.40
C ASP A 175 12.52 -18.19 -10.14
N TRP A 176 11.57 -17.54 -10.79
CA TRP A 176 10.17 -17.97 -10.87
C TRP A 176 10.04 -19.37 -11.50
N ASP A 177 11.00 -19.75 -12.34
CA ASP A 177 11.07 -21.05 -13.01
C ASP A 177 11.80 -22.12 -12.16
N ASN A 178 12.26 -21.82 -10.94
CA ASN A 178 12.97 -22.77 -10.04
C ASN A 178 12.41 -22.76 -8.60
N ALA A 179 13.08 -23.42 -7.64
CA ALA A 179 12.61 -23.51 -6.25
C ALA A 179 12.46 -22.15 -5.53
N GLY A 180 13.06 -21.08 -6.09
CA GLY A 180 13.11 -19.73 -5.54
C GLY A 180 11.86 -18.87 -5.75
N TRP A 181 10.84 -19.38 -6.44
CA TRP A 181 9.62 -18.61 -6.73
C TRP A 181 8.85 -18.19 -5.47
N ARG A 182 8.94 -18.96 -4.38
CA ARG A 182 8.25 -18.65 -3.12
C ARG A 182 8.85 -17.44 -2.44
N GLU A 183 10.17 -17.33 -2.46
CA GLU A 183 10.93 -16.22 -1.89
C GLU A 183 10.63 -14.94 -2.66
N ILE A 184 10.57 -15.00 -4.00
CA ILE A 184 10.19 -13.84 -4.81
C ILE A 184 8.74 -13.44 -4.51
N ALA A 185 7.81 -14.38 -4.40
CA ALA A 185 6.42 -14.10 -4.03
C ALA A 185 6.29 -13.49 -2.62
N ALA A 186 7.10 -13.95 -1.66
CA ALA A 186 7.16 -13.41 -0.31
C ALA A 186 7.69 -11.97 -0.32
N PHE A 187 8.77 -11.70 -1.07
CA PHE A 187 9.30 -10.35 -1.26
C PHE A 187 8.30 -9.41 -1.92
N SER A 188 7.65 -9.86 -2.99
CA SER A 188 6.60 -9.11 -3.70
C SER A 188 5.46 -8.71 -2.77
N SER A 189 4.93 -9.67 -2.01
CA SER A 189 3.79 -9.47 -1.14
C SER A 189 4.10 -8.69 0.14
N CYS A 190 5.28 -8.88 0.72
CA CYS A 190 5.64 -8.31 2.03
C CYS A 190 6.48 -7.03 1.94
N VAL A 191 7.09 -6.72 0.78
CA VAL A 191 7.95 -5.53 0.59
C VAL A 191 7.42 -4.64 -0.52
N LEU A 192 7.25 -5.16 -1.74
CA LEU A 192 6.87 -4.32 -2.89
C LEU A 192 5.43 -3.83 -2.80
N ARG A 193 4.49 -4.73 -2.48
CA ARG A 193 3.07 -4.39 -2.38
C ARG A 193 2.77 -3.35 -1.30
N PRO A 194 3.32 -3.43 -0.07
CA PRO A 194 3.14 -2.35 0.90
C PRO A 194 3.69 -1.00 0.42
N LEU A 195 4.82 -0.98 -0.30
CA LEU A 195 5.37 0.25 -0.85
C LEU A 195 4.51 0.80 -2.00
N GLU A 196 3.90 -0.06 -2.81
CA GLU A 196 2.92 0.32 -3.83
C GLU A 196 1.63 0.87 -3.21
N TRP A 197 1.10 0.21 -2.18
CA TRP A 197 -0.11 0.65 -1.47
C TRP A 197 0.11 1.97 -0.72
N ALA A 198 1.32 2.18 -0.21
CA ALA A 198 1.75 3.45 0.37
C ALA A 198 1.90 4.56 -0.69
N GLY A 199 1.99 4.22 -1.98
CA GLY A 199 2.22 5.14 -3.08
C GLY A 199 3.68 5.50 -3.31
N LEU A 200 4.63 4.79 -2.69
CA LEU A 200 6.07 5.04 -2.83
C LEU A 200 6.62 4.38 -4.10
N LEU A 201 6.04 3.25 -4.49
CA LEU A 201 6.34 2.56 -5.75
C LEU A 201 5.08 2.47 -6.63
N VAL A 202 5.29 2.22 -7.91
CA VAL A 202 4.27 1.77 -8.84
C VAL A 202 4.78 0.54 -9.58
N GLN A 203 3.93 -0.48 -9.73
CA GLN A 203 4.25 -1.67 -10.50
C GLN A 203 3.48 -1.67 -11.82
N THR A 204 4.16 -1.93 -12.92
CA THR A 204 3.52 -2.13 -14.23
C THR A 204 3.83 -3.52 -14.76
N ARG A 205 2.83 -4.16 -15.35
CA ARG A 205 2.95 -5.49 -15.92
C ARG A 205 3.18 -5.37 -17.43
N GLU A 206 4.26 -5.96 -17.92
CA GLU A 206 4.49 -6.16 -19.33
C GLU A 206 4.25 -7.64 -19.68
N GLU A 207 3.40 -7.88 -20.67
CA GLU A 207 3.20 -9.21 -21.24
C GLU A 207 4.25 -9.45 -22.35
N ARG A 208 5.21 -10.34 -22.09
CA ARG A 208 6.17 -10.80 -23.09
C ARG A 208 5.96 -12.29 -23.36
N GLY A 209 5.07 -12.60 -24.30
CA GLY A 209 4.71 -13.98 -24.64
C GLY A 209 4.08 -14.68 -23.43
N THR A 210 4.67 -15.79 -22.98
CA THR A 210 4.21 -16.53 -21.79
C THR A 210 4.78 -15.99 -20.47
N LYS A 211 5.70 -15.02 -20.50
CA LYS A 211 6.33 -14.44 -19.30
C LYS A 211 5.69 -13.12 -18.93
N HIS A 212 5.50 -12.92 -17.62
CA HIS A 212 5.04 -11.67 -17.04
C HIS A 212 6.23 -10.98 -16.37
N VAL A 213 6.55 -9.78 -16.85
CA VAL A 213 7.61 -8.96 -16.25
C VAL A 213 6.94 -7.85 -15.46
N HIS A 214 7.24 -7.81 -14.16
CA HIS A 214 6.80 -6.76 -13.25
C HIS A 214 7.88 -5.69 -13.19
N HIS A 215 7.63 -4.54 -13.80
CA HIS A 215 8.49 -3.37 -13.70
C HIS A 215 8.13 -2.57 -12.46
N VAL A 216 9.14 -2.07 -11.76
CA VAL A 216 9.02 -1.35 -10.50
C VAL A 216 9.64 0.04 -10.67
N PHE A 217 8.86 1.08 -10.40
CA PHE A 217 9.31 2.47 -10.47
C PHE A 217 9.02 3.20 -9.16
N LYS A 218 9.92 4.12 -8.79
CA LYS A 218 9.66 5.08 -7.71
C LYS A 218 8.69 6.14 -8.19
N THR A 219 7.69 6.47 -7.37
CA THR A 219 6.81 7.63 -7.60
C THR A 219 7.49 8.93 -7.13
N PRO A 220 6.98 10.11 -7.50
CA PRO A 220 7.39 11.39 -6.90
C PRO A 220 7.32 11.38 -5.36
N LEU A 221 6.31 10.72 -4.80
CA LEU A 221 6.11 10.61 -3.36
C LEU A 221 7.30 9.96 -2.63
N TRP A 222 8.04 9.07 -3.29
CA TRP A 222 9.28 8.50 -2.73
C TRP A 222 10.25 9.59 -2.28
N ARG A 223 10.57 10.54 -3.17
CA ARG A 223 11.55 11.60 -2.90
C ARG A 223 11.02 12.64 -1.93
N SER A 224 9.72 12.92 -1.99
CA SER A 224 9.07 13.93 -1.13
C SER A 224 8.89 13.41 0.29
N ALA A 225 8.48 12.16 0.47
CA ALA A 225 8.14 11.58 1.76
C ALA A 225 9.34 10.93 2.47
N LEU A 226 10.40 10.50 1.78
CA LEU A 226 11.51 9.79 2.41
C LEU A 226 12.78 10.63 2.52
N LYS A 227 13.54 10.36 3.58
CA LYS A 227 14.96 10.72 3.70
C LYS A 227 15.74 9.43 3.93
N LEU A 228 16.63 9.12 3.00
CA LEU A 228 17.40 7.87 2.97
C LEU A 228 18.89 8.17 3.01
N ASP A 229 19.70 7.20 3.45
CA ASP A 229 21.15 7.36 3.53
C ASP A 229 21.79 7.33 2.15
N THR A 230 21.12 6.71 1.18
CA THR A 230 21.57 6.57 -0.21
C THR A 230 21.09 7.70 -1.13
N ASP A 231 20.45 8.74 -0.60
CA ASP A 231 19.95 9.86 -1.42
C ASP A 231 21.10 10.55 -2.19
N ASP A 232 22.27 10.71 -1.56
CA ASP A 232 23.45 11.34 -2.17
C ASP A 232 24.14 10.45 -3.23
N MET A 233 23.79 9.16 -3.31
CA MET A 233 24.30 8.25 -4.34
C MET A 233 23.61 8.45 -5.70
N LEU A 234 22.44 9.11 -5.69
CA LEU A 234 21.70 9.38 -6.91
C LEU A 234 22.29 10.60 -7.61
N ARG A 235 22.95 10.39 -8.75
CA ARG A 235 23.43 11.51 -9.58
C ARG A 235 22.25 12.40 -9.96
N PRO A 236 22.38 13.74 -9.90
CA PRO A 236 21.37 14.64 -10.45
C PRO A 236 21.18 14.29 -11.92
N VAL A 237 19.93 14.13 -12.36
CA VAL A 237 19.63 14.11 -13.79
C VAL A 237 19.89 15.54 -14.26
N SER A 238 21.03 15.75 -14.93
CA SER A 238 21.28 16.99 -15.67
C SER A 238 20.25 17.05 -16.79
N VAL A 239 19.18 17.82 -16.58
CA VAL A 239 18.26 18.18 -17.66
C VAL A 239 19.01 19.21 -18.50
N GLN A 240 19.44 18.80 -19.70
CA GLN A 240 19.86 19.73 -20.76
C GLN A 240 18.63 20.35 -21.42
#